data_AF-A0A3D3I2N4-F1
#
_entry.id   AF-A0A3D3I2N4-F1
#
_cell.length_a   1.000
_cell.length_b   1.000
_cell.length_c   1.000
_cell.angle_alpha   90.00
_cell.angle_beta   90.00
_cell.angle_gamma   90.00
#
_symmetry.space_group_name_H-M   'P 1'
#
loop_
_entity.id
_entity.type
_entity.pdbx_description
1 polymer ?
#
loop_
_entity_poly.entity_id
_entity_poly.type
_entity_poly.pdbx_seq_one_letter_code
_entity_poly.pdbx_strand_id
1 'polypeptide(L)'
;FHWSARAHGRDLFLDGGIRQARVAWRRDRDDFERWRTGTTGYALVDACMRELAATGYMSNRGRQVVASFLVKTLGIDWRWGARWFESQLVDYDPASNYGNWQYVAGIGHDPVPFRVFDVEKQARTYDRDGAFVRRWGPK
;
A
#
# COMPACT_ATOMS: atom_id res chain seq x y z
N PHE A 1 -0.59 7.62 15.14
CA PHE A 1 0.75 7.22 14.64
C PHE A 1 1.91 8.03 15.20
N HIS A 2 1.82 9.36 15.37
CA HIS A 2 2.93 10.20 15.88
C HIS A 2 3.55 9.74 17.21
N TRP A 3 2.74 9.31 18.19
CA TRP A 3 3.26 8.79 19.45
C TRP A 3 4.11 7.53 19.27
N SER A 4 3.67 6.62 18.40
CA SER A 4 4.43 5.42 18.02
C SER A 4 5.74 5.80 17.31
N ALA A 5 5.67 6.73 16.34
CA ALA A 5 6.87 7.22 15.67
C ALA A 5 7.90 7.81 16.64
N ARG A 6 7.44 8.56 17.65
CA ARG A 6 8.29 9.10 18.72
C ARG A 6 8.89 8.01 19.60
N ALA A 7 8.11 6.97 19.93
CA ALA A 7 8.56 5.89 20.80
C ALA A 7 9.60 4.97 20.14
N HIS A 8 9.44 4.69 18.84
CA HIS A 8 10.26 3.70 18.13
C HIS A 8 11.32 4.33 17.21
N GLY A 9 11.24 5.63 16.94
CA GLY A 9 12.23 6.38 16.19
C GLY A 9 12.53 5.74 14.82
N ARG A 10 13.80 5.37 14.61
CA ARG A 10 14.29 4.82 13.33
C ARG A 10 13.62 3.50 12.93
N ASP A 11 13.13 2.73 13.89
CA ASP A 11 12.51 1.41 13.64
C ASP A 11 11.20 1.55 12.84
N LEU A 12 10.66 2.77 12.74
CA LEU A 12 9.57 3.11 11.84
C LEU A 12 9.95 2.95 10.34
N PHE A 13 11.23 2.99 9.99
CA PHE A 13 11.70 3.02 8.60
C PHE A 13 12.51 1.79 8.18
N LEU A 14 12.84 0.90 9.12
CA LEU A 14 13.64 -0.30 8.87
C LEU A 14 12.79 -1.45 8.31
N ASP A 15 13.40 -2.36 7.56
CA ASP A 15 12.73 -3.47 6.87
C ASP A 15 11.93 -4.39 7.80
N GLY A 16 12.45 -4.64 9.01
CA GLY A 16 11.78 -5.43 10.05
C GLY A 16 10.71 -4.66 10.83
N GLY A 17 10.58 -3.35 10.60
CA GLY A 17 9.64 -2.48 11.29
C GLY A 17 9.85 -2.43 12.81
N ILE A 18 8.84 -1.93 13.51
CA ILE A 18 8.81 -1.79 14.98
C ILE A 18 9.00 -3.15 15.67
N ARG A 19 8.59 -4.26 15.03
CA ARG A 19 8.75 -5.61 15.57
C ARG A 19 10.12 -6.24 15.31
N GLN A 20 10.98 -5.59 14.53
CA GLN A 20 12.28 -6.14 14.11
C GLN A 20 12.13 -7.54 13.48
N ALA A 21 11.06 -7.74 12.72
CA ALA A 21 10.74 -9.01 12.09
C ALA A 21 11.76 -9.37 11.01
N ARG A 22 12.14 -10.64 10.93
CA ARG A 22 13.00 -11.14 9.85
C ARG A 22 12.13 -11.56 8.67
N VAL A 23 11.96 -10.66 7.70
CA VAL A 23 11.20 -10.94 6.47
C VAL A 23 12.13 -10.79 5.26
N ALA A 24 12.17 -11.83 4.42
CA ALA A 24 12.88 -11.79 3.15
C ALA A 24 12.01 -11.12 2.09
N TRP A 25 12.08 -9.79 2.00
CA TRP A 25 11.32 -9.03 1.01
C TRP A 25 11.84 -9.24 -0.41
N ARG A 26 10.93 -9.48 -1.36
CA ARG A 26 11.26 -9.49 -2.79
C ARG A 26 11.55 -8.06 -3.26
N ARG A 27 12.55 -7.92 -4.14
CA ARG A 27 12.96 -6.63 -4.73
C ARG A 27 12.90 -6.70 -6.25
N ASP A 28 11.74 -7.09 -6.75
CA ASP A 28 11.47 -7.18 -8.18
C ASP A 28 11.02 -5.82 -8.71
N ARG A 29 11.85 -5.22 -9.56
CA ARG A 29 11.60 -3.87 -10.10
C ARG A 29 10.48 -3.85 -11.11
N ASP A 30 10.30 -4.92 -11.88
CA ASP A 30 9.31 -4.95 -12.95
C ASP A 30 7.91 -5.07 -12.36
N ASP A 31 7.73 -5.93 -11.36
CA ASP A 31 6.46 -6.04 -10.63
C ASP A 31 6.14 -4.76 -9.87
N PHE A 32 7.16 -4.10 -9.29
CA PHE A 32 6.98 -2.81 -8.64
C PHE A 32 6.57 -1.72 -9.62
N GLU A 33 7.17 -1.65 -10.81
CA GLU A 33 6.79 -0.64 -11.80
C GLU A 33 5.40 -0.88 -12.37
N ARG A 34 4.98 -2.14 -12.55
CA ARG A 34 3.59 -2.43 -12.90
C ARG A 34 2.63 -1.98 -11.81
N TRP A 35 2.97 -2.17 -10.54
CA TRP A 35 2.18 -1.63 -9.43
C TRP A 35 2.17 -0.10 -9.43
N ARG A 36 3.34 0.54 -9.52
CA ARG A 36 3.50 2.00 -9.47
C ARG A 36 2.71 2.70 -10.58
N THR A 37 2.71 2.14 -11.78
CA THR A 37 2.05 2.70 -12.97
C THR A 37 0.59 2.26 -13.14
N GLY A 38 0.10 1.35 -12.28
CA GLY A 38 -1.24 0.79 -12.41
C GLY A 38 -1.42 -0.03 -13.68
N THR A 39 -0.53 -0.98 -13.93
CA THR A 39 -0.54 -1.94 -15.05
C THR A 39 -0.38 -3.38 -14.57
N THR A 40 -0.91 -3.69 -13.38
CA THR A 40 -0.83 -5.00 -12.74
C THR A 40 -1.76 -6.03 -13.35
N GLY A 41 -2.79 -5.60 -14.07
CA GLY A 41 -3.88 -6.45 -14.57
C GLY A 41 -5.03 -6.59 -13.57
N TYR A 42 -4.90 -6.04 -12.36
CA TYR A 42 -5.96 -6.01 -11.36
C TYR A 42 -6.66 -4.65 -11.38
N ALA A 43 -7.85 -4.61 -12.00
CA ALA A 43 -8.52 -3.36 -12.36
C ALA A 43 -8.69 -2.36 -11.20
N LEU A 44 -9.02 -2.84 -9.99
CA LEU A 44 -9.15 -1.96 -8.81
C LEU A 44 -7.79 -1.41 -8.35
N VAL A 45 -6.73 -2.23 -8.34
CA VAL A 45 -5.37 -1.79 -7.98
C VAL A 45 -4.90 -0.77 -9.00
N ASP A 46 -5.07 -1.06 -10.28
CA ASP A 46 -4.65 -0.20 -11.38
C ASP A 46 -5.37 1.14 -11.34
N ALA A 47 -6.68 1.14 -11.11
CA ALA A 47 -7.48 2.35 -10.93
C ALA A 47 -7.00 3.20 -9.75
N CYS A 48 -6.76 2.60 -8.58
CA CYS A 48 -6.24 3.33 -7.42
C CYS A 48 -4.86 3.94 -7.69
N MET A 49 -3.93 3.17 -8.28
CA MET A 49 -2.58 3.65 -8.53
C MET A 49 -2.55 4.79 -9.55
N ARG A 50 -3.45 4.77 -10.54
CA ARG A 50 -3.63 5.87 -11.50
C ARG A 50 -4.30 7.09 -10.88
N GLU A 51 -5.30 6.91 -10.01
CA GLU A 51 -5.89 8.00 -9.23
C GLU A 51 -4.80 8.73 -8.41
N LEU A 52 -3.96 7.97 -7.71
CA LEU A 52 -2.85 8.53 -6.92
C LEU A 52 -1.89 9.33 -7.79
N ALA A 53 -1.43 8.75 -8.90
CA ALA A 53 -0.48 9.42 -9.80
C ALA A 53 -1.06 10.69 -10.45
N ALA A 54 -2.38 10.72 -10.71
CA ALA A 54 -3.03 11.84 -11.36
C ALA A 54 -3.44 12.97 -10.38
N THR A 55 -3.72 12.65 -9.12
CA THR A 55 -4.34 13.60 -8.18
C THR A 55 -3.51 13.88 -6.94
N GLY A 56 -2.51 13.04 -6.64
CA GLY A 56 -1.80 13.04 -5.36
C GLY A 56 -2.66 12.58 -4.18
N TYR A 57 -3.87 12.06 -4.41
CA TYR A 57 -4.74 11.55 -3.36
C TYR A 57 -5.19 10.12 -3.66
N MET A 58 -5.44 9.35 -2.60
CA MET A 58 -6.06 8.03 -2.71
C MET A 58 -6.94 7.80 -1.48
N SER A 59 -8.16 7.31 -1.70
CA SER A 59 -9.06 6.96 -0.61
C SER A 59 -8.41 5.97 0.37
N ASN A 60 -8.72 6.07 1.67
CA ASN A 60 -8.15 5.15 2.68
C ASN A 60 -8.37 3.66 2.33
N ARG A 61 -9.52 3.34 1.72
CA ARG A 61 -9.80 1.99 1.21
C ARG A 61 -8.83 1.60 0.10
N GLY A 62 -8.62 2.48 -0.88
CA GLY A 62 -7.62 2.29 -1.93
C GLY A 62 -6.22 2.05 -1.36
N ARG A 63 -5.81 2.87 -0.37
CA ARG A 63 -4.49 2.75 0.29
C ARG A 63 -4.30 1.36 0.91
N GLN A 64 -5.31 0.85 1.61
CA GLN A 64 -5.29 -0.49 2.19
C GLN A 64 -5.20 -1.60 1.12
N VAL A 65 -5.96 -1.47 0.03
CA VAL A 65 -5.96 -2.45 -1.08
C VAL A 65 -4.61 -2.49 -1.76
N VAL A 66 -4.07 -1.36 -2.21
CA VAL A 66 -2.81 -1.34 -2.98
C VAL A 66 -1.60 -1.69 -2.12
N ALA A 67 -1.59 -1.32 -0.84
CA ALA A 67 -0.54 -1.70 0.09
C ALA A 67 -0.57 -3.21 0.39
N SER A 68 -1.77 -3.77 0.62
CA SER A 68 -1.93 -5.22 0.81
C SER A 68 -1.51 -5.99 -0.44
N PHE A 69 -1.86 -5.50 -1.63
CA PHE A 69 -1.49 -6.14 -2.88
C PHE A 69 0.04 -6.16 -3.06
N LEU A 70 0.71 -5.03 -2.86
CA LEU A 70 2.18 -4.95 -2.97
C LEU A 70 2.87 -5.91 -2.00
N VAL A 71 2.44 -5.92 -0.73
CA VAL A 71 3.15 -6.63 0.32
C VAL A 71 2.75 -8.10 0.44
N LYS A 72 1.47 -8.42 0.26
CA LYS A 72 0.93 -9.79 0.48
C LYS A 72 0.76 -10.57 -0.81
N THR A 73 0.43 -9.92 -1.91
CA THR A 73 0.26 -10.59 -3.21
C THR A 73 1.58 -10.64 -3.98
N LEU A 74 2.29 -9.52 -4.13
CA LEU A 74 3.57 -9.48 -4.85
C LEU A 74 4.78 -9.84 -3.97
N GLY A 75 4.65 -9.75 -2.65
CA GLY A 75 5.74 -10.02 -1.69
C GLY A 75 6.85 -8.96 -1.71
N ILE A 76 6.58 -7.78 -2.28
CA ILE A 76 7.59 -6.73 -2.48
C ILE A 76 7.85 -5.98 -1.18
N ASP A 77 9.10 -5.52 -1.03
CA ASP A 77 9.55 -4.67 0.08
C ASP A 77 8.61 -3.46 0.28
N TRP A 78 7.90 -3.47 1.40
CA TRP A 78 6.89 -2.46 1.74
C TRP A 78 7.44 -1.03 1.70
N ARG A 79 8.75 -0.85 1.94
CA ARG A 79 9.40 0.47 1.94
C ARG A 79 9.38 1.12 0.55
N TRP A 80 9.31 0.32 -0.51
CA TRP A 80 9.20 0.84 -1.88
C TRP A 80 7.82 1.49 -2.08
N GLY A 81 6.76 0.84 -1.61
CA GLY A 81 5.42 1.40 -1.61
C GLY A 81 5.31 2.63 -0.70
N ALA A 82 5.90 2.57 0.50
CA ALA A 82 5.91 3.71 1.44
C ALA A 82 6.60 4.95 0.86
N ARG A 83 7.74 4.78 0.18
CA ARG A 83 8.46 5.87 -0.50
C ARG A 83 7.71 6.40 -1.72
N TRP A 84 7.05 5.52 -2.47
CA TRP A 84 6.18 5.97 -3.56
C TRP A 84 5.05 6.85 -3.02
N PHE A 85 4.39 6.40 -1.96
CA PHE A 85 3.34 7.17 -1.29
C PHE A 85 3.86 8.50 -0.73
N GLU A 86 5.05 8.53 -0.13
CA GLU A 86 5.72 9.77 0.29
C GLU A 86 5.92 10.74 -0.89
N SER A 87 6.27 10.24 -2.07
CA SER A 87 6.51 11.10 -3.25
C SER A 87 5.23 11.61 -3.92
N GLN A 88 4.08 10.97 -3.71
CA GLN A 88 2.84 11.27 -4.43
C GLN A 88 1.76 11.89 -3.55
N LEU A 89 1.66 11.49 -2.28
CA LEU A 89 0.54 11.88 -1.44
C LEU A 89 0.61 13.36 -1.07
N VAL A 90 -0.42 14.10 -1.45
CA VAL A 90 -0.63 15.50 -1.06
C VAL A 90 -0.83 15.64 0.46
N ASP A 91 -1.30 14.58 1.12
CA ASP A 91 -1.51 14.49 2.56
C ASP A 91 -0.43 13.66 3.27
N TYR A 92 0.78 13.61 2.70
CA TYR A 92 1.88 12.86 3.28
C TYR A 92 2.19 13.32 4.71
N ASP A 93 2.13 12.35 5.63
CA ASP A 93 2.63 12.46 6.99
C ASP A 93 3.53 11.25 7.27
N PRO A 94 4.79 11.41 7.69
CA PRO A 94 5.73 10.30 7.86
C PRO A 94 5.24 9.29 8.90
N ALA A 95 4.65 9.75 10.01
CA ALA A 95 4.19 8.84 11.06
C ALA A 95 3.04 7.97 10.56
N SER A 96 2.05 8.59 9.91
CA SER A 96 0.84 7.94 9.42
C SER A 96 1.13 7.08 8.20
N ASN A 97 1.95 7.53 7.25
CA ASN A 97 2.33 6.76 6.08
C ASN A 97 3.07 5.48 6.48
N TYR A 98 4.25 5.63 7.10
CA TYR A 98 5.09 4.47 7.43
C TYR A 98 4.43 3.57 8.48
N GLY A 99 3.70 4.15 9.44
CA GLY A 99 2.95 3.38 10.43
C GLY A 99 1.86 2.50 9.81
N ASN A 100 1.07 3.02 8.86
CA ASN A 100 0.07 2.22 8.15
C ASN A 100 0.71 1.15 7.25
N TRP A 101 1.81 1.48 6.57
CA TRP A 101 2.54 0.50 5.76
C TRP A 101 3.08 -0.66 6.59
N GLN A 102 3.63 -0.39 7.78
CA GLN A 102 4.05 -1.44 8.70
C GLN A 102 2.88 -2.29 9.22
N TYR A 103 1.75 -1.65 9.52
CA TYR A 103 0.54 -2.36 9.94
C TYR A 103 0.08 -3.34 8.84
N VAL A 104 -0.02 -2.88 7.59
CA VAL A 104 -0.38 -3.74 6.45
C VAL A 104 0.67 -4.82 6.18
N ALA A 105 1.95 -4.51 6.34
CA ALA A 105 3.03 -5.48 6.20
C ALA A 105 3.05 -6.54 7.31
N GLY A 106 2.35 -6.34 8.43
CA GLY A 106 2.32 -7.27 9.56
C GLY A 106 3.57 -7.17 10.45
N ILE A 107 4.32 -6.08 10.35
CA ILE A 107 5.55 -5.80 11.10
C ILE A 107 5.41 -4.60 12.04
N GLY A 108 4.22 -4.00 12.10
CA GLY A 108 3.85 -2.93 13.01
C GLY A 108 3.17 -3.42 14.29
N HIS A 109 2.40 -2.54 14.92
CA HIS A 109 1.61 -2.85 16.11
C HIS A 109 0.45 -3.80 15.80
N ASP A 110 0.22 -4.78 16.67
CA ASP A 110 -0.85 -5.77 16.61
C ASP A 110 -0.98 -6.50 15.24
N PRO A 111 -0.04 -7.41 14.93
CA PRO A 111 -0.02 -8.11 13.66
C PRO A 111 -1.19 -9.10 13.59
N VAL A 112 -2.28 -8.71 12.93
CA VAL A 112 -3.29 -9.68 12.49
C VAL A 112 -2.63 -10.53 11.40
N PRO A 113 -2.28 -11.81 11.66
CA PRO A 113 -1.24 -12.50 10.88
C PRO A 113 -1.58 -12.71 9.38
N PHE A 114 -2.87 -12.65 9.02
CA PHE A 114 -3.36 -13.01 7.69
C PHE A 114 -4.44 -12.06 7.14
N ARG A 115 -4.36 -10.76 7.42
CA ARG A 115 -5.29 -9.80 6.79
C ARG A 115 -4.84 -9.47 5.37
N VAL A 116 -5.13 -10.37 4.43
CA VAL A 116 -4.99 -10.13 2.99
C VAL A 116 -6.28 -9.51 2.47
N PHE A 117 -6.17 -8.43 1.72
CA PHE A 117 -7.30 -7.85 1.00
C PHE A 117 -7.47 -8.56 -0.33
N ASP A 118 -8.49 -9.41 -0.43
CA ASP A 118 -8.95 -9.97 -1.70
C ASP A 118 -9.47 -8.82 -2.58
N VAL A 119 -8.69 -8.47 -3.60
CA VAL A 119 -8.94 -7.33 -4.49
C VAL A 119 -10.30 -7.44 -5.18
N GLU A 120 -10.70 -8.64 -5.62
CA GLU A 120 -11.98 -8.82 -6.29
C GLU A 120 -13.15 -8.64 -5.34
N LYS A 121 -13.03 -9.18 -4.12
CA LYS A 121 -14.04 -8.98 -3.08
C LYS A 121 -14.16 -7.50 -2.72
N GLN A 122 -13.05 -6.77 -2.65
CA GLN A 122 -13.06 -5.33 -2.40
C GLN A 122 -13.74 -4.57 -3.54
N ALA A 123 -13.45 -4.92 -4.80
CA ALA A 123 -14.12 -4.32 -5.95
C ALA A 123 -15.64 -4.57 -5.90
N ARG A 124 -16.07 -5.82 -5.68
CA ARG A 124 -17.49 -6.17 -5.55
C ARG A 124 -18.19 -5.52 -4.36
N THR A 125 -17.46 -5.10 -3.32
CA THR A 125 -18.05 -4.48 -2.13
C THR A 125 -18.13 -2.97 -2.26
N TYR A 126 -17.06 -2.33 -2.75
CA TYR A 126 -16.89 -0.88 -2.72
C TYR A 126 -17.03 -0.19 -4.08
N ASP A 127 -17.00 -0.94 -5.17
CA ASP A 127 -17.19 -0.47 -6.56
C ASP A 127 -18.15 -1.40 -7.31
N ARG A 128 -19.33 -1.63 -6.73
CA ARG A 128 -20.33 -2.62 -7.19
C ARG A 128 -20.73 -2.45 -8.65
N ASP A 129 -20.86 -1.20 -9.08
CA ASP A 129 -21.23 -0.82 -10.43
C ASP A 129 -20.00 -0.61 -11.33
N GLY A 130 -18.78 -0.73 -10.81
CA GLY A 130 -17.53 -0.52 -11.54
C GLY A 130 -17.29 0.93 -11.96
N ALA A 131 -17.98 1.90 -11.36
CA ALA A 131 -17.87 3.30 -11.75
C ALA A 131 -16.47 3.86 -11.48
N PHE A 132 -15.86 3.49 -10.35
CA PHE A 132 -14.50 3.91 -10.01
C PHE A 132 -13.46 3.31 -10.96
N VAL A 133 -13.54 2.00 -11.20
CA VAL A 133 -12.65 1.33 -12.16
C VAL A 133 -12.84 1.86 -13.57
N ARG A 134 -14.06 2.18 -14.03
CA ARG A 134 -14.25 2.80 -15.36
C ARG A 134 -13.68 4.21 -15.44
N ARG A 135 -13.79 5.00 -14.36
CA ARG A 135 -13.27 6.37 -14.28
C ARG A 135 -11.75 6.42 -14.45
N TRP A 136 -11.05 5.48 -13.82
CA TRP A 136 -9.58 5.46 -13.70
C TRP A 136 -8.91 4.31 -14.48
N GLY A 137 -9.70 3.46 -15.13
CA GLY A 137 -9.26 2.38 -15.98
C GLY A 137 -8.61 2.87 -17.27
N PRO A 138 -8.09 1.95 -18.11
CA PRO A 138 -7.51 2.33 -19.39
C PRO A 138 -8.62 2.91 -20.26
N LYS A 139 -8.30 3.97 -21.01
CA LYS A 139 -9.19 4.44 -22.08
C LYS A 139 -9.19 3.46 -23.25
#